data_AF-A0A7H4MZH7-F1
#
_entry.id   AF-A0A7H4MZH7-F1
#
_cell.length_a   1.000
_cell.length_b   1.000
_cell.length_c   1.000
_cell.angle_alpha   90.00
_cell.angle_beta   90.00
_cell.angle_gamma   90.00
#
_symmetry.space_group_name_H-M   'P 1'
#
loop_
_entity.id
_entity.type
_entity.pdbx_description
1 polymer ?
#
loop_
_entity_poly.entity_id
_entity_poly.type
_entity_poly.pdbx_seq_one_letter_code
_entity_poly.pdbx_strand_id
1 'polypeptide(L)'
;MAPHLASAWSPATLWLATIPAHAVDLNSQDLIPAPAGTDAILAYFTYATRDSFTPTGGDEIKQGTGLDSFVSIFRYVHYMDVGGLHGRAAGADALRTSF
;
A
#
# COMPACT_ATOMS: atom_id res chain seq x y z
N MET A 1 46.53 12.79 -38.93
CA MET A 1 45.56 13.83 -38.53
C MET A 1 44.25 13.14 -38.17
N ALA A 2 44.03 12.80 -36.91
CA ALA A 2 42.84 12.06 -36.46
C ALA A 2 41.86 13.03 -35.76
N PRO A 3 40.56 13.06 -36.13
CA PRO A 3 39.59 13.89 -35.42
C PRO A 3 39.17 13.19 -34.12
N HIS A 4 39.40 13.85 -32.99
CA HIS A 4 38.90 13.45 -31.68
C HIS A 4 37.44 13.90 -31.57
N LEU A 5 36.50 12.97 -31.68
CA LEU A 5 35.09 13.25 -31.51
C LEU A 5 34.80 13.42 -30.02
N ALA A 6 34.63 14.67 -29.58
CA ALA A 6 34.17 15.00 -28.24
C ALA A 6 32.68 14.61 -28.11
N SER A 7 32.43 13.53 -27.38
CA SER A 7 31.08 13.05 -27.03
C SER A 7 30.43 14.03 -26.05
N ALA A 8 29.37 14.71 -26.47
CA ALA A 8 28.55 15.59 -25.63
C ALA A 8 27.52 14.75 -24.87
N TRP A 9 27.67 14.65 -23.55
CA TRP A 9 26.69 13.98 -22.69
C TRP A 9 25.66 15.03 -22.25
N SER A 10 24.42 14.92 -22.74
CA SER A 10 23.29 15.71 -22.22
C SER A 10 22.69 14.98 -21.00
N PRO A 11 22.74 15.54 -19.78
CA PRO A 11 21.96 15.00 -18.68
C PRO A 11 20.49 15.35 -18.92
N ALA A 12 19.68 14.35 -19.26
CA ALA A 12 18.23 14.49 -19.28
C ALA A 12 17.73 14.64 -17.84
N THR A 13 17.32 15.85 -17.46
CA THR A 13 16.74 16.15 -16.15
C THR A 13 15.40 15.42 -15.99
N LEU A 14 15.38 14.39 -15.13
CA LEU A 14 14.15 13.70 -14.73
C LEU A 14 13.38 14.60 -13.77
N TRP A 15 12.30 15.22 -14.25
CA TRP A 15 11.34 15.93 -13.40
C TRP A 15 10.55 14.92 -12.56
N LEU A 16 10.94 14.77 -11.29
CA LEU A 16 10.19 13.97 -10.32
C LEU A 16 9.05 14.84 -9.77
N ALA A 17 7.84 14.67 -10.31
CA ALA A 17 6.67 15.37 -9.81
C ALA A 17 6.42 14.97 -8.35
N THR A 18 6.39 15.96 -7.45
CA THR A 18 6.05 15.76 -6.04
C THR A 18 4.54 15.63 -5.89
N ILE A 19 4.03 14.41 -6.04
CA ILE A 19 2.65 14.11 -5.67
C ILE A 19 2.53 14.06 -4.13
N PRO A 20 1.46 14.60 -3.54
CA PRO A 20 1.23 14.47 -2.10
C PRO A 20 1.12 12.99 -1.74
N ALA A 21 1.88 12.57 -0.72
CA ALA A 21 1.82 11.22 -0.21
C ALA A 21 0.58 11.09 0.71
N HIS A 22 -0.35 10.22 0.33
CA HIS A 22 -1.46 9.82 1.19
C HIS A 22 -1.04 8.58 1.97
N ALA A 23 -1.02 8.67 3.29
CA ALA A 23 -0.82 7.50 4.15
C ALA A 23 -2.15 6.76 4.27
N VAL A 24 -2.14 5.47 3.96
CA VAL A 24 -3.26 4.56 4.19
C VAL A 24 -2.75 3.41 5.04
N ASP A 25 -3.45 3.13 6.13
CA ASP A 25 -3.15 1.96 6.96
C ASP A 25 -3.61 0.69 6.24
N LEU A 26 -2.64 -0.10 5.80
CA LEU A 26 -2.86 -1.40 5.20
C LEU A 26 -2.34 -2.49 6.13
N ASN A 27 -3.09 -3.58 6.25
CA ASN A 27 -2.54 -4.79 6.86
C ASN A 27 -1.68 -5.55 5.83
N SER A 28 -0.75 -6.38 6.31
CA SER A 28 0.18 -7.10 5.43
C SER A 28 -0.49 -8.11 4.50
N GLN A 29 -1.67 -8.62 4.87
CA GLN A 29 -2.40 -9.63 4.11
C GLN A 29 -3.24 -9.01 2.98
N ASP A 30 -3.58 -7.72 3.06
CA ASP A 30 -4.32 -7.00 2.03
C ASP A 30 -3.57 -6.93 0.70
N LEU A 31 -2.24 -7.07 0.73
CA LEU A 31 -1.38 -7.06 -0.46
C LEU A 31 -1.16 -8.46 -1.03
N ILE A 32 -1.63 -9.52 -0.36
CA ILE A 32 -1.52 -10.89 -0.86
C ILE A 32 -2.76 -11.18 -1.73
N PRO A 33 -2.58 -11.37 -3.04
CA PRO A 33 -3.66 -11.65 -3.97
C PRO A 33 -4.14 -13.09 -3.81
N ALA A 34 -5.46 -13.30 -3.82
CA ALA A 34 -6.05 -14.61 -3.93
C ALA A 34 -6.16 -15.04 -5.41
N PRO A 35 -6.30 -16.35 -5.70
CA PRO A 35 -6.55 -16.84 -7.05
C PRO A 35 -7.79 -16.18 -7.69
N ALA A 36 -7.77 -16.01 -9.01
CA ALA A 36 -8.92 -15.48 -9.75
C ALA A 36 -10.17 -16.34 -9.57
N GLY A 37 -11.33 -15.68 -9.48
CA GLY A 37 -12.62 -16.28 -9.16
C GLY A 37 -12.85 -16.48 -7.66
N THR A 38 -11.91 -16.11 -6.78
CA THR A 38 -12.11 -16.21 -5.33
C THR A 38 -13.01 -15.10 -4.82
N ASP A 39 -14.00 -15.47 -4.01
CA ASP A 39 -14.78 -14.55 -3.19
C ASP A 39 -14.25 -14.55 -1.76
N ALA A 40 -13.96 -13.37 -1.23
CA ALA A 40 -13.50 -13.19 0.14
C ALA A 40 -14.38 -12.19 0.89
N ILE A 41 -14.71 -12.53 2.13
CA ILE A 41 -15.34 -11.63 3.10
C ILE A 41 -14.33 -11.40 4.21
N LEU A 42 -14.01 -10.14 4.49
CA LEU A 42 -13.09 -9.72 5.53
C LEU A 42 -13.81 -8.82 6.51
N ALA A 43 -13.57 -9.06 7.80
CA ALA A 43 -14.13 -8.27 8.89
C ALA A 43 -12.97 -7.78 9.77
N TYR A 44 -12.92 -6.47 10.00
CA TYR A 44 -11.91 -5.83 10.84
C TYR A 44 -12.61 -5.16 12.01
N PHE A 45 -12.07 -5.35 13.21
CA PHE A 45 -12.50 -4.67 14.41
C PHE A 45 -11.28 -4.00 15.03
N THR A 46 -11.30 -2.68 15.09
CA THR A 46 -10.23 -1.87 15.66
C THR A 46 -10.76 -1.15 16.88
N TYR A 47 -10.05 -1.32 18.00
CA TYR A 47 -10.25 -0.53 19.21
C TYR A 47 -9.04 0.37 19.41
N ALA A 48 -9.27 1.65 19.70
CA ALA A 48 -8.21 2.61 19.99
C ALA A 48 -8.64 3.58 21.10
N THR A 49 -7.83 3.67 22.14
CA THR A 49 -7.94 4.69 23.19
C THR A 49 -6.90 5.78 22.93
N ARG A 50 -7.31 7.05 23.02
CA ARG A 50 -6.40 8.19 23.05
C ARG A 50 -6.66 9.00 24.31
N ASP A 51 -5.59 9.39 25.00
CA ASP A 51 -5.67 10.17 26.24
C ASP A 51 -5.04 11.57 26.09
N SER A 52 -4.65 11.94 24.87
CA SER A 52 -4.08 13.25 24.58
C SER A 52 -4.36 13.70 23.16
N PHE A 53 -4.36 15.02 22.98
CA PHE A 53 -4.53 15.69 21.69
C PHE A 53 -3.52 16.82 21.57
N THR A 54 -2.78 16.85 20.46
CA THR A 54 -1.85 17.93 20.13
C THR A 54 -2.40 18.73 18.96
N PRO A 55 -2.88 19.97 19.17
CA PRO A 55 -3.30 20.84 18.10
C PRO A 55 -2.11 21.27 17.24
N THR A 56 -2.35 21.55 15.96
CA THR A 56 -1.31 22.04 15.06
C THR A 56 -0.67 23.33 15.59
N GLY A 57 0.62 23.29 15.92
CA GLY A 57 1.37 24.44 16.42
C GLY A 57 1.18 24.76 17.91
N GLY A 58 0.59 23.86 18.69
CA GLY A 58 0.37 24.02 20.14
C GLY A 58 0.93 22.88 20.98
N ASP A 59 0.76 23.00 22.30
CA ASP A 59 1.19 21.99 23.27
C ASP A 59 0.18 20.84 23.40
N GLU A 60 0.66 19.70 23.89
CA GLU A 60 -0.17 18.51 24.15
C GLU A 60 -1.20 18.77 25.27
N ILE A 61 -2.47 18.45 25.01
CA ILE A 61 -3.58 18.59 25.95
C ILE A 61 -4.05 17.21 26.40
N LYS A 62 -4.02 16.94 27.72
CA LYS A 62 -4.43 15.65 28.33
C LYS A 62 -5.76 15.69 29.08
N GLN A 63 -6.21 16.88 29.46
CA GLN A 63 -7.43 17.01 30.25
C GLN A 63 -8.66 16.98 29.35
N GLY A 64 -9.55 16.01 29.59
CA GLY A 64 -10.82 15.90 28.85
C GLY A 64 -10.68 15.45 27.38
N THR A 65 -9.51 14.95 26.98
CA THR A 65 -9.21 14.49 25.62
C THR A 65 -9.32 12.98 25.44
N GLY A 66 -9.74 12.26 26.49
CA GLY A 66 -10.01 10.84 26.46
C GLY A 66 -11.03 10.47 25.37
N LEU A 67 -10.62 9.62 24.43
CA LEU A 67 -11.47 9.11 23.35
C LEU A 67 -11.24 7.63 23.14
N ASP A 68 -12.27 6.84 23.43
CA ASP A 68 -12.37 5.45 23.04
C ASP A 68 -13.07 5.34 21.68
N SER A 69 -12.41 4.67 20.75
CA SER A 69 -12.89 4.49 19.37
C SER A 69 -13.05 3.01 19.06
N PHE A 70 -14.23 2.66 18.57
CA PHE A 70 -14.56 1.34 18.05
C PHE A 70 -14.90 1.48 16.56
N VAL A 71 -14.10 0.85 15.70
CA VAL A 71 -14.28 0.88 14.25
C VAL A 71 -14.44 -0.55 13.74
N SER A 72 -15.55 -0.80 13.06
CA SER A 72 -15.82 -2.07 12.40
C SER A 72 -15.90 -1.89 10.89
N ILE A 73 -15.16 -2.69 10.13
CA ILE A 73 -15.14 -2.64 8.67
C ILE A 73 -15.50 -4.03 8.13
N PHE A 74 -16.52 -4.09 7.29
CA PHE A 74 -16.83 -5.26 6.49
C PHE A 74 -16.45 -5.01 5.03
N ARG A 75 -15.69 -5.93 4.46
CA ARG A 75 -15.18 -5.82 3.09
C ARG A 75 -15.48 -7.11 2.34
N TYR A 76 -16.16 -6.98 1.21
CA TYR A 76 -16.31 -8.05 0.24
C TYR A 76 -15.38 -7.80 -0.94
N VAL A 77 -14.66 -8.83 -1.37
CA VAL A 77 -13.71 -8.78 -2.49
C VAL A 77 -14.00 -9.94 -3.42
N HIS A 78 -14.17 -9.64 -4.70
CA HIS A 78 -14.20 -10.63 -5.77
C HIS A 78 -12.91 -10.50 -6.60
N TYR A 79 -12.06 -11.51 -6.55
CA TYR A 79 -10.77 -11.49 -7.26
C TYR A 79 -10.98 -11.88 -8.72
N MET A 80 -10.65 -10.98 -9.65
CA MET A 80 -10.80 -11.19 -11.10
C MET A 80 -9.48 -11.07 -11.83
N ASP A 81 -9.37 -11.75 -12.97
CA ASP A 81 -8.31 -11.50 -13.95
C ASP A 81 -8.65 -10.24 -14.76
N VAL A 82 -7.70 -9.31 -14.84
CA VAL A 82 -7.75 -8.20 -15.79
C VAL A 82 -6.48 -8.26 -16.64
N GLY A 83 -6.59 -8.87 -17.84
CA GLY A 83 -5.53 -8.86 -18.85
C GLY A 83 -4.27 -9.66 -18.50
N GLY A 84 -4.35 -10.68 -17.63
CA GLY A 84 -3.22 -11.51 -17.20
C GLY A 84 -2.41 -10.93 -16.05
N LEU A 85 -2.75 -9.72 -15.57
CA LEU A 85 -2.11 -9.05 -14.44
C LEU A 85 -2.79 -9.49 -13.15
N HIS A 86 -2.36 -10.62 -12.61
CA HIS A 86 -2.65 -11.00 -11.24
C HIS A 86 -1.41 -10.69 -10.40
N GLY A 87 -1.60 -10.29 -9.15
CA GLY A 87 -0.49 -10.33 -8.22
C GLY A 87 -0.02 -11.79 -8.13
N ARG A 88 1.16 -12.07 -8.65
CA ARG A 88 1.71 -13.41 -8.65
C ARG A 88 2.28 -13.68 -7.26
N ALA A 89 1.48 -14.34 -6.42
CA ALA A 89 2.05 -15.12 -5.33
C ALA A 89 2.86 -16.26 -5.99
N ALA A 90 4.17 -16.07 -6.10
CA ALA A 90 5.10 -17.10 -6.51
C ALA A 90 5.00 -18.26 -5.49
N GLY A 91 4.24 -19.31 -5.79
CA GLY A 91 4.16 -20.45 -4.87
C GLY A 91 3.24 -21.60 -5.25
N ALA A 92 2.17 -21.39 -6.02
CA ALA A 92 1.19 -22.47 -6.27
C ALA A 92 1.45 -23.30 -7.54
N ASP A 93 2.29 -22.82 -8.47
CA ASP A 93 2.54 -23.49 -9.76
C ASP A 93 3.73 -24.47 -9.74
N ALA A 94 4.44 -24.56 -8.60
CA ALA A 94 5.59 -25.47 -8.46
C ALA A 94 5.21 -26.90 -8.06
N LEU A 95 3.95 -27.19 -7.73
CA LEU A 95 3.54 -28.51 -7.20
C LEU A 95 2.74 -29.38 -8.18
N ARG A 96 2.56 -28.97 -9.44
CA ARG A 96 1.74 -29.71 -10.42
C ARG A 96 2.48 -30.22 -11.66
N THR A 97 3.81 -30.07 -11.72
CA THR A 97 4.67 -30.54 -12.82
C THR A 97 5.67 -31.61 -12.38
N SER A 98 5.36 -32.35 -11.31
CA SER A 98 6.22 -33.42 -10.79
C SER A 98 5.44 -34.68 -10.42
N PHE A 99 4.58 -35.20 -11.31
CA PHE A 99 4.24 -36.63 -11.43
C PHE A 99 3.70 -36.91 -12.85
#